data_AF-I2J7Q5-F1
#
_entry.id   AF-I2J7Q5-F1
#
_cell.length_a   1.000
_cell.length_b   1.000
_cell.length_c   1.000
_cell.angle_alpha   90.00
_cell.angle_beta   90.00
_cell.angle_gamma   90.00
#
_symmetry.space_group_name_H-M   'P 1'
#
loop_
_entity.id
_entity.type
_entity.pdbx_description
1 polymer ?
#
loop_
_entity_poly.entity_id
_entity_poly.type
_entity_poly.pdbx_seq_one_letter_code
_entity_poly.pdbx_strand_id
1 'polypeptide(L)'
;MSIPVRKNLYDAVLEASKADTWEQATKEWSEVSLIFNGIGRSNCVCGNAIKYAYELFNGVTGKRLFPIGSDCVRHFQRISLDQQLEEEEKLLRKLENLTRKA
;
A
#
# COMPACT_ATOMS: atom_id res chain seq x y z
N MET A 1 -3.01 -12.48 -16.64
CA MET A 1 -3.69 -11.19 -16.93
C MET A 1 -3.30 -10.22 -15.82
N SER A 2 -2.51 -9.19 -16.12
CA SER A 2 -2.16 -8.16 -15.13
C SER A 2 -3.35 -7.23 -14.91
N ILE A 3 -3.71 -7.02 -13.66
CA ILE A 3 -4.75 -6.03 -13.30
C ILE A 3 -4.21 -4.65 -13.71
N PRO A 4 -4.95 -3.86 -14.51
CA PRO A 4 -4.47 -2.55 -14.95
C PRO A 4 -4.30 -1.62 -13.74
N VAL A 5 -3.09 -1.07 -13.61
CA VAL A 5 -2.76 -0.06 -12.60
C VAL A 5 -3.55 1.20 -12.92
N ARG A 6 -4.22 1.76 -11.91
CA ARG A 6 -4.94 3.03 -12.11
C ARG A 6 -3.97 4.19 -12.32
N LYS A 7 -4.34 5.10 -13.21
CA LYS A 7 -3.55 6.29 -13.55
C LYS A 7 -3.08 7.07 -12.32
N ASN A 8 -3.96 7.34 -11.36
CA ASN A 8 -3.59 8.11 -10.16
C ASN A 8 -2.51 7.40 -9.31
N LEU A 9 -2.54 6.06 -9.23
CA LEU A 9 -1.50 5.30 -8.54
C LEU A 9 -0.20 5.32 -9.35
N TYR A 10 -0.31 5.15 -10.67
CA TYR A 10 0.82 5.19 -11.59
C TYR A 10 1.58 6.53 -11.49
N ASP A 11 0.87 7.64 -11.63
CA ASP A 11 1.43 8.98 -11.62
C ASP A 11 2.09 9.30 -10.26
N ALA A 12 1.41 8.98 -9.14
CA ALA A 12 1.94 9.22 -7.81
C ALA A 12 3.21 8.42 -7.50
N VAL A 13 3.29 7.18 -7.99
CA VAL A 13 4.49 6.35 -7.82
C VAL A 13 5.65 6.91 -8.63
N LEU A 14 5.44 7.26 -9.90
CA LEU A 14 6.49 7.85 -10.74
C LEU A 14 6.98 9.19 -10.18
N GLU A 15 6.09 10.07 -9.75
CA GLU A 15 6.45 11.37 -9.16
C GLU A 15 7.28 11.20 -7.87
N ALA A 16 7.01 10.14 -7.11
CA ALA A 16 7.71 9.81 -5.88
C ALA A 16 8.95 8.92 -6.07
N SER A 17 9.20 8.44 -7.29
CA SER A 17 10.33 7.59 -7.64
C SER A 17 11.43 8.36 -8.34
N LYS A 18 12.62 7.74 -8.36
CA LYS A 18 13.75 8.23 -9.16
C LYS A 18 13.65 7.74 -10.60
N ALA A 19 13.08 6.55 -10.80
CA ALA A 19 12.88 5.96 -12.11
C ALA A 19 11.69 6.57 -12.88
N ASP A 20 11.82 6.58 -14.21
CA ASP A 20 10.81 7.12 -15.13
C ASP A 20 9.85 6.04 -15.67
N THR A 21 10.07 4.76 -15.32
CA THR A 21 9.20 3.65 -15.73
C THR A 21 8.63 2.92 -14.52
N TRP A 22 7.40 2.44 -14.65
CA TRP A 22 6.69 1.75 -13.56
C TRP A 22 7.43 0.52 -13.06
N GLU A 23 7.97 -0.34 -13.94
CA GLU A 23 8.66 -1.55 -13.50
C GLU A 23 9.96 -1.27 -12.74
N GLN A 24 10.58 -0.11 -12.98
CA GLN A 24 11.77 0.32 -12.24
C GLN A 24 11.36 1.03 -10.95
N ALA A 25 10.39 1.93 -11.03
CA ALA A 25 9.88 2.69 -9.89
C ALA A 25 9.40 1.78 -8.77
N THR A 26 8.63 0.71 -9.06
CA THR A 26 8.12 -0.23 -8.04
C THR A 26 9.22 -0.97 -7.28
N LYS A 27 10.42 -1.13 -7.86
CA LYS A 27 11.56 -1.79 -7.20
C LYS A 27 12.22 -0.91 -6.14
N GLU A 28 11.98 0.40 -6.19
CA GLU A 28 12.53 1.36 -5.23
C GLU A 28 11.81 1.33 -3.87
N TRP A 29 10.60 0.76 -3.83
CA TRP A 29 9.77 0.68 -2.64
C TRP A 29 10.08 -0.61 -1.86
N SER A 30 10.34 -0.46 -0.57
CA SER A 30 10.96 -1.52 0.25
C SER A 30 10.19 -1.90 1.49
N GLU A 31 9.41 -0.97 2.06
CA GLU A 31 8.72 -1.17 3.34
C GLU A 31 7.26 -0.76 3.23
N VAL A 32 6.38 -1.56 3.84
CA VAL A 32 4.97 -1.24 4.05
C VAL A 32 4.70 -1.19 5.55
N SER A 33 3.95 -0.19 6.00
CA SER A 33 3.58 -0.03 7.40
C SER A 33 2.11 0.30 7.53
N LEU A 34 1.44 -0.30 8.51
CA LEU A 34 0.06 0.02 8.82
C LEU A 34 -0.02 1.39 9.52
N ILE A 35 -0.63 2.36 8.84
CA ILE A 35 -0.95 3.68 9.41
C ILE A 35 -2.44 3.67 9.77
N PHE A 36 -2.76 2.99 10.86
CA PHE A 36 -4.11 2.79 11.35
C PHE A 36 -4.90 4.12 11.44
N ASN A 37 -5.88 4.33 10.55
CA ASN A 37 -6.88 5.37 10.72
C ASN A 37 -8.08 4.75 11.46
N GLY A 38 -8.08 4.93 12.78
CA GLY A 38 -9.05 4.30 13.68
C GLY A 38 -10.52 4.64 13.46
N ILE A 39 -10.91 5.56 12.56
CA ILE A 39 -12.34 5.89 12.37
C ILE A 39 -12.60 6.31 10.89
N GLY A 40 -13.15 5.40 10.10
CA GLY A 40 -13.77 5.71 8.79
C GLY A 40 -13.03 5.20 7.55
N ARG A 41 -13.77 5.10 6.43
CA ARG A 41 -13.21 4.76 5.11
C ARG A 41 -12.24 5.87 4.69
N SER A 42 -10.98 5.53 4.46
CA SER A 42 -10.00 6.44 3.86
C SER A 42 -10.02 6.30 2.34
N ASN A 43 -9.55 7.31 1.60
CA ASN A 43 -9.42 7.22 0.15
C ASN A 43 -7.98 6.91 -0.22
N CYS A 44 -7.75 5.74 -0.82
CA CYS A 44 -6.45 5.36 -1.38
C CYS A 44 -5.97 6.40 -2.39
N VAL A 45 -4.65 6.50 -2.59
CA VAL A 45 -4.04 7.25 -3.69
C VAL A 45 -4.67 6.92 -5.06
N CYS A 46 -5.12 5.68 -5.28
CA CYS A 46 -5.80 5.29 -6.52
C CYS A 46 -7.26 5.80 -6.67
N GLY A 47 -7.78 6.48 -5.64
CA GLY A 47 -9.15 7.02 -5.55
C GLY A 47 -10.21 6.08 -4.97
N ASN A 48 -9.88 4.83 -4.64
CA ASN A 48 -10.83 3.91 -4.01
C ASN A 48 -10.92 4.09 -2.50
N ALA A 49 -12.11 3.89 -1.95
CA ALA A 49 -12.30 3.76 -0.51
C ALA A 49 -11.59 2.49 0.00
N ILE A 50 -10.83 2.61 1.08
CA ILE A 50 -10.08 1.54 1.73
C ILE A 50 -10.47 1.43 3.19
N LYS A 51 -10.53 0.18 3.67
CA LYS A 51 -10.80 -0.15 5.07
C LYS A 51 -9.57 0.05 5.95
N TYR A 52 -8.41 -0.34 5.41
CA TYR A 52 -7.12 -0.21 6.06
C TYR A 52 -6.20 0.63 5.17
N ALA A 53 -5.52 1.59 5.79
CA ALA A 53 -4.55 2.44 5.13
C ALA A 53 -3.15 2.00 5.52
N TYR A 54 -2.30 1.91 4.52
CA TYR A 54 -0.89 1.61 4.65
C TYR A 54 -0.07 2.81 4.15
N GLU A 55 1.19 2.82 4.55
CA GLU A 55 2.24 3.70 4.06
C GLU A 55 3.29 2.83 3.38
N LEU A 56 3.70 3.22 2.17
CA LEU A 56 4.88 2.66 1.51
C LEU A 56 6.05 3.62 1.62
N PHE A 57 7.25 3.08 1.85
CA PHE A 57 8.50 3.84 1.86
C PHE A 57 9.35 3.52 0.63
N ASN A 58 9.79 4.55 -0.06
CA ASN A 58 10.76 4.46 -1.15
C ASN A 58 12.18 4.60 -0.57
N GLY A 59 12.94 3.50 -0.58
CA GLY A 59 14.30 3.47 -0.03
C GLY A 59 15.34 4.22 -0.89
N VAL A 60 15.00 4.57 -2.13
CA VAL A 60 15.88 5.32 -3.05
C VAL A 60 15.68 6.82 -2.91
N THR A 61 14.44 7.29 -2.88
CA THR A 61 14.11 8.73 -2.80
C THR A 61 13.85 9.22 -1.38
N GLY A 62 13.63 8.32 -0.43
CA GLY A 62 13.20 8.65 0.93
C GLY A 62 11.75 9.13 1.02
N LYS A 63 11.00 9.11 -0.09
CA LYS A 63 9.60 9.55 -0.13
C LYS A 63 8.68 8.46 0.44
N ARG A 64 7.47 8.89 0.82
CA ARG A 64 6.42 8.02 1.35
C ARG A 64 5.16 8.15 0.50
N LEU A 65 4.45 7.05 0.32
CA LEU A 65 3.18 6.99 -0.39
C LEU A 65 2.10 6.53 0.57
N PHE A 66 1.20 7.46 0.90
CA PHE A 66 0.10 7.23 1.82
C PHE A 66 -1.08 8.15 1.48
N PRO A 67 -2.33 7.76 1.81
CA PRO A 67 -2.74 6.43 2.26
C PRO A 67 -2.88 5.46 1.06
N ILE A 68 -2.29 4.27 1.16
CA ILE A 68 -2.39 3.23 0.12
C ILE A 68 -3.15 2.00 0.63
N GLY A 69 -4.00 1.41 -0.20
CA GLY A 69 -4.73 0.18 0.12
C GLY A 69 -3.95 -1.09 -0.23
N SER A 70 -4.30 -2.22 0.39
CA SER A 70 -3.61 -3.50 0.17
C SER A 70 -3.61 -3.94 -1.28
N ASP A 71 -4.71 -3.77 -2.02
CA ASP A 71 -4.76 -4.06 -3.46
C ASP A 71 -3.79 -3.20 -4.28
N CYS A 72 -3.57 -1.96 -3.86
CA CYS A 72 -2.62 -1.06 -4.52
C CYS A 72 -1.18 -1.41 -4.20
N VAL A 73 -0.88 -1.89 -2.99
CA VAL A 73 0.44 -2.42 -2.62
C VAL A 73 0.79 -3.66 -3.46
N ARG A 74 -0.17 -4.56 -3.69
CA ARG A 74 0.05 -5.78 -4.50
C ARG A 74 0.46 -5.49 -5.95
N HIS A 75 0.15 -4.30 -6.49
CA HIS A 75 0.58 -3.89 -7.83
C HIS A 75 2.09 -3.67 -7.95
N PHE A 76 2.81 -3.53 -6.84
CA PHE A 76 4.27 -3.39 -6.84
C PHE A 76 4.96 -4.72 -7.14
N GLN A 77 4.26 -5.85 -6.99
CA GLN A 77 4.76 -7.21 -7.28
C GLN A 77 6.09 -7.50 -6.58
N ARG A 78 6.22 -7.04 -5.33
CA ARG A 78 7.38 -7.23 -4.48
C ARG A 78 7.02 -8.24 -3.40
N ILE A 79 7.63 -9.42 -3.46
CA ILE A 79 7.43 -10.50 -2.48
C ILE A 79 7.60 -9.99 -1.04
N SER A 80 8.58 -9.12 -0.79
CA SER A 80 8.81 -8.53 0.53
C SER A 80 7.64 -7.67 1.01
N LEU A 81 7.05 -6.85 0.12
CA LEU A 81 5.91 -6.01 0.47
C LEU A 81 4.66 -6.86 0.68
N ASP A 82 4.46 -7.90 -0.15
CA ASP A 82 3.32 -8.80 -0.02
C ASP A 82 3.39 -9.57 1.31
N GLN A 83 4.56 -10.06 1.71
CA GLN A 83 4.76 -10.73 3.00
C GLN A 83 4.47 -9.82 4.20
N GLN A 84 5.03 -8.60 4.21
CA GLN A 84 4.77 -7.62 5.27
C GLN A 84 3.27 -7.26 5.34
N LEU A 85 2.63 -7.08 4.19
CA LEU A 85 1.21 -6.77 4.11
C LEU A 85 0.34 -7.91 4.64
N GLU A 86 0.68 -9.17 4.33
CA GLU A 86 -0.02 -10.35 4.85
C GLU A 86 0.10 -10.48 6.37
N GLU A 87 1.26 -10.17 6.94
CA GLU A 87 1.48 -10.17 8.40
C GLU A 87 0.58 -9.12 9.08
N GLU A 88 0.54 -7.90 8.55
CA GLU A 88 -0.34 -6.83 9.04
C GLU A 88 -1.82 -7.20 8.92
N GLU A 89 -2.26 -7.70 7.77
CA GLU A 89 -3.64 -8.15 7.58
C GLU A 89 -4.03 -9.29 8.53
N LYS A 90 -3.10 -10.20 8.87
CA LYS A 90 -3.34 -11.28 9.82
C LYS A 90 -3.52 -10.75 11.24
N LEU A 91 -2.74 -9.75 11.65
CA LEU A 91 -2.91 -9.08 12.94
C LEU A 91 -4.24 -8.33 13.02
N LEU A 92 -4.59 -7.59 11.97
CA LEU A 92 -5.87 -6.89 11.87
C LEU A 92 -7.06 -7.84 11.98
N ARG A 93 -7.05 -8.97 11.26
CA ARG A 93 -8.11 -9.99 11.35
C ARG A 93 -8.25 -10.55 12.77
N LYS A 94 -7.14 -10.77 13.47
CA LYS A 94 -7.17 -11.20 14.88
C LYS A 94 -7.79 -10.13 15.77
N LEU A 95 -7.40 -8.87 15.61
CA LEU A 95 -7.97 -7.74 16.36
C LEU A 95 -9.47 -7.61 16.14
N GLU A 96 -9.93 -7.63 14.88
CA GLU A 96 -11.36 -7.56 14.56
C GLU A 96 -12.18 -8.69 15.19
N ASN A 97 -11.62 -9.91 15.23
CA ASN A 97 -12.26 -11.06 15.84
C ASN A 97 -12.36 -10.94 17.37
N LEU A 98 -11.40 -10.28 18.01
CA LEU A 98 -11.42 -10.00 19.45
C LEU A 98 -12.43 -8.89 19.77
N THR A 99 -12.47 -7.82 18.98
CA THR A 99 -13.38 -6.69 19.22
C THR A 99 -14.84 -7.00 18.86
N ARG A 100 -15.10 -7.95 17.93
CA ARG A 100 -16.47 -8.41 17.63
C ARG A 100 -17.08 -9.32 18.69
N LYS A 101 -16.26 -9.91 19.57
CA LYS A 101 -16.70 -10.84 20.62
C LYS A 101 -16.91 -10.16 21.98
N ALA A 102 -16.70 -8.85 22.07
CA ALA A 102 -16.92 -8.04 23.25
C ALA A 102 -18.24 -7.27 23.17
#